data_AF-A0A7W7PHL6-F1
#
_entry.id   AF-A0A7W7PHL6-F1
#
_cell.length_a   1.000
_cell.length_b   1.000
_cell.length_c   1.000
_cell.angle_alpha   90.00
_cell.angle_beta   90.00
_cell.angle_gamma   90.00
#
_symmetry.space_group_name_H-M   'P 1'
#
loop_
_entity.id
_entity.type
_entity.pdbx_description
1 polymer ?
#
loop_
_entity_poly.entity_id
_entity_poly.type
_entity_poly.pdbx_seq_one_letter_code
_entity_poly.pdbx_strand_id
1 'polypeptide(L)'
;MAQGTRTWRTAAETALYGPDGFYRRPEGPAGHFRTSVHASPLYAGAVARLLSRVDTALGHPAELALTDVGAGRGELLTGVLAQVPPELGARLRPYAVERAARPPGLDERITWLSDLPEGVEGLLFANEWLDNVPLDVAEADAGGTPRQVLVQPDGEELLGEPVDGEDASWLARWWPLEGAPPGSRAEIGHPRDAAWARAVRSLRAGLAVAVDYAHGRDHRPPFGTLTGFREGREVRPVPDGSCDITAHVALDACAGEDGSLLTQRQALTALGVDGRRPPLTLASTDPAAYVRALGAAGEAAELVAPAGLGAFGWLLHPVGGACAGLPAELAAG
;
A
#
# COMPACT_ATOMS: atom_id res chain seq x y z
N MET A 1 -6.87 -6.00 35.23
CA MET A 1 -6.16 -5.84 33.95
C MET A 1 -4.68 -5.67 34.26
N ALA A 2 -3.80 -6.40 33.57
CA ALA A 2 -2.36 -6.21 33.73
C ALA A 2 -2.00 -4.77 33.34
N GLN A 3 -0.97 -4.21 33.99
CA GLN A 3 -0.54 -2.85 33.70
C GLN A 3 0.00 -2.79 32.26
N GLY A 4 -0.59 -1.94 31.41
CA GLY A 4 -0.12 -1.74 30.04
C GLY A 4 -0.88 -2.50 28.94
N THR A 5 -1.93 -3.26 29.26
CA THR A 5 -2.86 -3.82 28.24
C THR A 5 -3.55 -2.69 27.46
N ARG A 6 -3.58 -2.80 26.13
CA ARG A 6 -4.18 -1.80 25.22
C ARG A 6 -4.87 -2.47 24.05
N THR A 7 -5.60 -1.70 23.26
CA THR A 7 -6.08 -2.13 21.96
C THR A 7 -4.92 -2.29 20.98
N TRP A 8 -5.05 -3.16 19.98
CA TRP A 8 -4.04 -3.33 18.94
C TRP A 8 -3.71 -2.02 18.22
N ARG A 9 -4.70 -1.19 17.91
CA ARG A 9 -4.50 0.11 17.24
C ARG A 9 -3.54 1.00 18.03
N THR A 10 -3.79 1.12 19.33
CA THR A 10 -3.00 1.97 20.23
C THR A 10 -1.59 1.42 20.43
N ALA A 11 -1.47 0.10 20.58
CA ALA A 11 -0.20 -0.57 20.78
C ALA A 11 0.69 -0.48 19.53
N ALA A 12 0.13 -0.77 18.35
CA ALA A 12 0.81 -0.67 17.07
C ALA A 12 1.20 0.77 16.72
N GLU A 13 0.34 1.77 16.93
CA GLU A 13 0.70 3.18 16.71
C GLU A 13 1.96 3.57 17.51
N THR A 14 2.05 3.13 18.76
CA THR A 14 3.22 3.38 19.61
C THR A 14 4.45 2.61 19.10
N ALA A 15 4.29 1.31 18.81
CA ALA A 15 5.37 0.41 18.42
C ALA A 15 5.96 0.74 17.04
N LEU A 16 5.13 1.22 16.11
CA LEU A 16 5.53 1.53 14.75
C LEU A 16 6.01 2.98 14.62
N TYR A 17 5.30 3.93 15.26
CA TYR A 17 5.47 5.36 14.99
C TYR A 17 5.74 6.24 16.21
N GLY A 18 5.79 5.66 17.41
CA GLY A 18 6.26 6.36 18.61
C GLY A 18 7.73 6.79 18.52
N PRO A 19 8.27 7.48 19.54
CA PRO A 19 9.65 7.96 19.54
C PRO A 19 10.71 6.89 19.23
N ASP A 20 10.52 5.68 19.78
CA ASP A 20 11.38 4.51 19.57
C ASP A 20 10.81 3.49 18.56
N GLY A 21 9.79 3.93 17.82
CA GLY A 21 9.00 3.08 16.93
C GLY A 21 9.79 2.54 15.74
N PHE A 22 9.39 1.37 15.26
CA PHE A 22 10.06 0.62 14.20
C PHE A 22 10.42 1.48 12.97
N TYR A 23 9.47 2.27 12.46
CA TYR A 23 9.65 3.09 11.25
C TYR A 23 10.49 4.36 11.48
N ARG A 24 10.79 4.74 12.72
CA ARG A 24 11.65 5.89 13.03
C ARG A 24 13.13 5.53 13.18
N ARG A 25 13.46 4.23 13.18
CA ARG A 25 14.83 3.76 13.39
C ARG A 25 15.71 3.99 12.16
N PRO A 26 17.04 4.18 12.32
CA PRO A 26 17.95 4.46 11.21
C PRO A 26 18.00 3.37 10.13
N GLU A 27 17.79 2.11 10.50
CA GLU A 27 17.76 0.96 9.59
C GLU A 27 16.58 1.08 8.61
N GLY A 28 15.43 1.56 9.10
CA GLY A 28 14.19 1.71 8.36
C GLY A 28 13.64 0.38 7.80
N PRO A 29 12.47 0.40 7.15
CA PRO A 29 11.84 -0.81 6.61
C PRO A 29 12.66 -1.47 5.49
N ALA A 30 13.44 -0.70 4.71
CA ALA A 30 14.29 -1.23 3.63
C ALA A 30 15.39 -2.20 4.12
N GLY A 31 15.76 -2.16 5.39
CA GLY A 31 16.66 -3.16 6.00
C GLY A 31 15.99 -4.51 6.27
N HIS A 32 14.66 -4.56 6.19
CA HIS A 32 13.84 -5.71 6.61
C HIS A 32 12.94 -6.26 5.50
N PHE A 33 12.62 -5.49 4.44
CA PHE A 33 11.67 -5.90 3.40
C PHE A 33 12.14 -5.59 1.98
N ARG A 34 11.73 -6.46 1.04
CA ARG A 34 11.83 -6.23 -0.41
C ARG A 34 10.41 -6.03 -0.95
N THR A 35 10.03 -4.79 -1.20
CA THR A 35 8.72 -4.41 -1.78
C THR A 35 8.78 -4.35 -3.32
N SER A 36 7.64 -4.16 -4.00
CA SER A 36 7.61 -3.97 -5.47
C SER A 36 8.49 -2.80 -5.95
N VAL A 37 8.60 -1.74 -5.14
CA VAL A 37 9.48 -0.58 -5.40
C VAL A 37 10.96 -0.97 -5.42
N HIS A 38 11.37 -1.93 -4.58
CA HIS A 38 12.74 -2.43 -4.50
C HIS A 38 13.01 -3.61 -5.46
N ALA A 39 11.95 -4.25 -5.96
CA ALA A 39 12.08 -5.43 -6.79
C ALA A 39 12.67 -5.10 -8.17
N SER A 40 12.23 -4.01 -8.79
CA SER A 40 12.69 -3.63 -10.14
C SER A 40 12.40 -2.16 -10.50
N PRO A 41 13.29 -1.48 -11.25
CA PRO A 41 13.01 -0.16 -11.83
C PRO A 41 11.80 -0.13 -12.77
N LEU A 42 11.35 -1.30 -13.26
CA LEU A 42 10.15 -1.43 -14.10
C LEU A 42 8.88 -0.97 -13.38
N TYR A 43 8.81 -1.11 -12.04
CA TYR A 43 7.68 -0.65 -11.25
C TYR A 43 7.56 0.88 -11.29
N ALA A 44 8.66 1.59 -11.03
CA ALA A 44 8.71 3.05 -11.15
C ALA A 44 8.44 3.51 -12.59
N GLY A 45 8.87 2.75 -13.59
CA GLY A 45 8.53 3.02 -15.00
C GLY A 45 7.04 2.89 -15.31
N ALA A 46 6.36 1.91 -14.70
CA ALA A 46 4.91 1.76 -14.81
C ALA A 46 4.18 2.94 -14.15
N VAL A 47 4.62 3.36 -12.96
CA VAL A 47 4.08 4.55 -12.28
C VAL A 47 4.33 5.82 -13.09
N ALA A 48 5.51 5.99 -13.70
CA ALA A 48 5.79 7.11 -14.60
C ALA A 48 4.84 7.12 -15.82
N ARG A 49 4.52 5.96 -16.39
CA ARG A 49 3.54 5.85 -17.48
C ARG A 49 2.11 6.16 -17.02
N LEU A 50 1.73 5.75 -15.81
CA LEU A 50 0.45 6.13 -15.21
C LEU A 50 0.37 7.64 -15.01
N LEU A 51 1.43 8.25 -14.47
CA LEU A 51 1.54 9.70 -14.30
C LEU A 51 1.37 10.45 -15.63
N SER A 52 1.96 9.97 -16.73
CA SER A 52 1.74 10.54 -18.06
C SER A 52 0.29 10.43 -18.54
N ARG A 53 -0.42 9.35 -18.20
CA ARG A 53 -1.86 9.22 -18.52
C ARG A 53 -2.70 10.20 -17.70
N VAL A 54 -2.37 10.38 -16.42
CA VAL A 54 -3.02 11.39 -15.55
C VAL A 54 -2.76 12.81 -16.08
N ASP A 55 -1.52 13.13 -16.44
CA ASP A 55 -1.15 14.43 -17.03
C ASP A 55 -1.95 14.73 -18.30
N THR A 56 -2.07 13.73 -19.19
CA THR A 56 -2.85 13.84 -20.43
C THR A 56 -4.34 14.03 -20.13
N ALA A 57 -4.90 13.23 -19.22
CA ALA A 57 -6.31 13.33 -18.83
C ALA A 57 -6.65 14.71 -18.22
N LEU A 58 -5.73 15.28 -17.45
CA LEU A 58 -5.86 16.63 -16.87
C LEU A 58 -5.56 17.77 -17.85
N GLY A 59 -5.21 17.46 -19.10
CA GLY A 59 -4.94 18.47 -20.13
C GLY A 59 -3.60 19.19 -19.99
N HIS A 60 -2.58 18.51 -19.46
CA HIS A 60 -1.22 19.03 -19.29
C HIS A 60 -1.16 20.33 -18.47
N PRO A 61 -1.55 20.29 -17.18
CA PRO A 61 -1.59 21.48 -16.33
C PRO A 61 -0.20 22.11 -16.16
N ALA A 62 -0.11 23.40 -15.82
CA ALA A 62 1.19 24.07 -15.63
C ALA A 62 2.06 23.42 -14.54
N GLU A 63 1.43 22.83 -13.52
CA GLU A 63 2.07 22.02 -12.48
C GLU A 63 1.31 20.70 -12.32
N LEU A 64 2.01 19.61 -12.07
CA LEU A 64 1.42 18.30 -11.79
C LEU A 64 2.05 17.72 -10.53
N ALA A 65 1.22 17.31 -9.57
CA ALA A 65 1.68 16.67 -8.35
C ALA A 65 1.90 15.16 -8.57
N LEU A 66 2.99 14.65 -8.00
CA LEU A 66 3.17 13.22 -7.71
C LEU A 66 3.38 13.08 -6.22
N THR A 67 2.39 12.56 -5.50
CA THR A 67 2.44 12.36 -4.05
C THR A 67 2.67 10.88 -3.76
N ASP A 68 3.78 10.56 -3.12
CA ASP A 68 4.12 9.22 -2.62
C ASP A 68 3.83 9.16 -1.11
N VAL A 69 2.87 8.32 -0.69
CA VAL A 69 2.42 8.20 0.71
C VAL A 69 3.06 6.98 1.33
N GLY A 70 3.74 7.17 2.47
CA GLY A 70 4.64 6.14 3.01
C GLY A 70 5.89 6.02 2.15
N ALA A 71 6.48 7.16 1.77
CA ALA A 71 7.51 7.25 0.75
C ALA A 71 8.82 6.51 1.10
N GLY A 72 8.98 5.99 2.32
CA GLY A 72 10.17 5.24 2.72
C GLY A 72 11.40 6.12 2.71
N ARG A 73 12.34 5.89 1.78
CA ARG A 73 13.49 6.78 1.55
C ARG A 73 13.40 7.51 0.19
N GLY A 74 12.23 7.53 -0.43
CA GLY A 74 11.96 8.18 -1.70
C GLY A 74 12.38 7.36 -2.91
N GLU A 75 12.49 6.04 -2.78
CA GLU A 75 12.91 5.12 -3.84
C GLU A 75 11.97 5.20 -5.07
N LEU A 76 10.65 5.21 -4.84
CA LEU A 76 9.66 5.32 -5.92
C LEU A 76 9.78 6.65 -6.65
N LEU A 77 9.77 7.77 -5.91
CA LEU A 77 9.92 9.11 -6.50
C LEU A 77 11.23 9.25 -7.28
N THR A 78 12.33 8.73 -6.75
CA THR A 78 13.63 8.73 -7.44
C THR A 78 13.55 7.94 -8.75
N GLY A 79 12.96 6.74 -8.71
CA GLY A 79 12.78 5.90 -9.89
C GLY A 79 11.86 6.53 -10.94
N VAL A 80 10.81 7.21 -10.53
CA VAL A 80 9.86 7.91 -11.43
C VAL A 80 10.53 9.13 -12.05
N LEU A 81 11.23 9.96 -11.26
CA LEU A 81 11.94 11.15 -11.75
C LEU A 81 13.01 10.82 -12.80
N ALA A 82 13.62 9.64 -12.71
CA ALA A 82 14.59 9.16 -13.70
C ALA A 82 13.94 8.71 -15.03
N GLN A 83 12.62 8.49 -15.06
CA GLN A 83 11.92 7.84 -16.18
C GLN A 83 10.82 8.70 -16.81
N VAL A 84 10.41 9.81 -16.18
CA VAL A 84 9.43 10.74 -16.77
C VAL A 84 10.01 11.49 -17.98
N PRO A 85 9.20 11.78 -19.01
CA PRO A 85 9.62 12.62 -20.12
C PRO A 85 10.06 14.03 -19.65
N PRO A 86 11.05 14.67 -20.30
CA PRO A 86 11.58 15.97 -19.87
C PRO A 86 10.53 17.06 -19.71
N GLU A 87 9.55 17.13 -20.61
CA GLU A 87 8.45 18.10 -20.61
C GLU A 87 7.51 17.94 -19.42
N LEU A 88 7.28 16.70 -18.98
CA LEU A 88 6.53 16.39 -17.77
C LEU A 88 7.38 16.68 -16.53
N GLY A 89 8.63 16.23 -16.55
CA GLY A 89 9.58 16.44 -15.45
C GLY A 89 9.80 17.91 -15.10
N ALA A 90 9.71 18.83 -16.07
CA ALA A 90 9.82 20.28 -15.85
C ALA A 90 8.65 20.88 -15.05
N ARG A 91 7.46 20.27 -15.13
CA ARG A 91 6.23 20.72 -14.44
C ARG A 91 5.92 19.91 -13.19
N LEU A 92 6.62 18.79 -12.98
CA LEU A 92 6.34 17.88 -11.88
C LEU A 92 6.66 18.52 -10.53
N ARG A 93 5.80 18.25 -9.55
CA ARG A 93 5.94 18.59 -8.14
C ARG A 93 5.90 17.28 -7.33
N PRO A 94 7.06 16.65 -7.07
CA PRO A 94 7.12 15.42 -6.30
C PRO A 94 7.04 15.70 -4.80
N TYR A 95 6.10 15.05 -4.11
CA TYR A 95 5.89 15.11 -2.67
C TYR A 95 6.10 13.72 -2.07
N ALA A 96 7.01 13.63 -1.09
CA ALA A 96 7.16 12.46 -0.24
C ALA A 96 6.43 12.73 1.08
N VAL A 97 5.42 11.93 1.41
CA VAL A 97 4.70 12.02 2.69
C VAL A 97 5.19 10.88 3.57
N GLU A 98 5.97 11.23 4.59
CA GLU A 98 6.70 10.26 5.41
C GLU A 98 6.93 10.81 6.83
N ARG A 99 6.74 9.92 7.83
CA ARG A 99 6.96 10.21 9.25
C ARG A 99 8.44 10.16 9.61
N ALA A 100 9.22 9.33 8.92
CA ALA A 100 10.66 9.24 9.07
C ALA A 100 11.37 10.52 8.58
N ALA A 101 12.62 10.70 9.04
CA ALA A 101 13.43 11.83 8.62
C ALA A 101 13.83 11.72 7.14
N ARG A 102 13.89 12.86 6.45
CA ARG A 102 14.36 12.94 5.07
C ARG A 102 15.75 12.30 4.93
N PRO A 103 15.96 11.36 3.99
CA PRO A 103 17.26 10.75 3.77
C PRO A 103 18.27 11.76 3.17
N PRO A 104 19.56 11.65 3.54
CA PRO A 104 20.61 12.50 2.97
C PRO A 104 20.80 12.21 1.48
N GLY A 105 21.05 13.24 0.68
CA GLY A 105 21.30 13.11 -0.76
C GLY A 105 20.06 12.89 -1.62
N LEU A 106 18.85 12.90 -1.04
CA LEU A 106 17.61 12.88 -1.80
C LEU A 106 17.46 14.14 -2.65
N ASP A 107 17.07 13.96 -3.91
CA ASP A 107 16.85 15.02 -4.90
C ASP A 107 16.09 16.21 -4.31
N GLU A 108 16.67 17.41 -4.42
CA GLU A 108 16.11 18.65 -3.85
C GLU A 108 14.74 19.02 -4.43
N ARG A 109 14.38 18.49 -5.60
CA ARG A 109 13.05 18.66 -6.19
C ARG A 109 11.96 17.96 -5.37
N ILE A 110 12.29 16.90 -4.63
CA ILE A 110 11.35 16.16 -3.80
C ILE A 110 11.06 16.98 -2.55
N THR A 111 9.81 17.39 -2.37
CA THR A 111 9.36 18.04 -1.14
C THR A 111 9.02 16.97 -0.10
N TRP A 112 9.61 17.04 1.09
CA TRP A 112 9.38 16.08 2.18
C TRP A 112 8.37 16.64 3.19
N LEU A 113 7.28 15.92 3.41
CA LEU A 113 6.15 16.37 4.24
C LEU A 113 5.81 15.33 5.30
N SER A 114 5.35 15.79 6.46
CA SER A 114 4.73 14.94 7.50
C SER A 114 3.26 14.63 7.21
N ASP A 115 2.61 15.47 6.41
CA ASP A 115 1.19 15.46 6.13
C ASP A 115 0.93 15.56 4.62
N LEU A 116 -0.22 15.06 4.19
CA LEU A 116 -0.64 15.10 2.79
C LEU A 116 -0.72 16.55 2.29
N PRO A 117 -0.25 16.86 1.07
CA PRO A 117 -0.51 18.14 0.44
C PRO A 117 -1.98 18.26 0.05
N GLU A 118 -2.60 19.40 0.33
CA GLU A 118 -4.03 19.63 0.14
C GLU A 118 -4.33 20.37 -1.17
N GLY A 119 -5.38 19.94 -1.88
CA GLY A 119 -5.90 20.61 -3.07
C GLY A 119 -5.03 20.50 -4.33
N VAL A 120 -4.13 19.52 -4.38
CA VAL A 120 -3.20 19.32 -5.51
C VAL A 120 -3.88 18.60 -6.67
N GLU A 121 -3.36 18.79 -7.89
CA GLU A 121 -3.78 18.03 -9.07
C GLU A 121 -2.70 17.06 -9.51
N GLY A 122 -3.04 15.78 -9.71
CA GLY A 122 -2.10 14.80 -10.23
C GLY A 122 -2.30 13.39 -9.70
N LEU A 123 -1.20 12.69 -9.45
CA LEU A 123 -1.20 11.29 -9.01
C LEU A 123 -0.83 11.21 -7.53
N LEU A 124 -1.72 10.67 -6.71
CA LEU A 124 -1.38 10.17 -5.39
C LEU A 124 -1.15 8.66 -5.47
N PHE A 125 -0.03 8.19 -4.95
CA PHE A 125 0.36 6.78 -4.96
C PHE A 125 0.76 6.36 -3.55
N ALA A 126 0.15 5.29 -3.05
CA ALA A 126 0.40 4.74 -1.72
C ALA A 126 0.73 3.25 -1.87
N ASN A 127 2.01 2.91 -1.88
CA ASN A 127 2.45 1.52 -2.02
C ASN A 127 2.76 0.92 -0.65
N GLU A 128 2.05 -0.14 -0.27
CA GLU A 128 2.23 -0.85 1.00
C GLU A 128 2.15 0.12 2.19
N TRP A 129 1.11 0.96 2.16
CA TRP A 129 0.87 1.98 3.18
C TRP A 129 -0.31 1.58 4.06
N LEU A 130 -1.40 1.06 3.48
CA LEU A 130 -2.61 0.79 4.24
C LEU A 130 -2.43 -0.40 5.17
N ASP A 131 -1.62 -1.39 4.79
CA ASP A 131 -1.23 -2.51 5.65
C ASP A 131 -0.60 -2.09 6.98
N ASN A 132 0.07 -0.95 6.99
CA ASN A 132 0.78 -0.38 8.14
C ASN A 132 -0.04 0.67 8.91
N VAL A 133 -1.22 1.07 8.42
CA VAL A 133 -2.15 1.90 9.19
C VAL A 133 -2.70 1.09 10.37
N PRO A 134 -2.48 1.52 11.63
CA PRO A 134 -2.89 0.75 12.79
C PRO A 134 -4.40 0.53 12.88
N LEU A 135 -4.78 -0.65 13.34
CA LEU A 135 -6.16 -1.09 13.48
C LEU A 135 -6.37 -1.93 14.72
N ASP A 136 -7.63 -2.12 15.10
CA ASP A 136 -8.01 -3.06 16.13
C ASP A 136 -8.43 -4.40 15.53
N VAL A 137 -8.23 -5.48 16.28
CA VAL A 137 -8.67 -6.82 15.91
C VAL A 137 -9.90 -7.18 16.74
N ALA A 138 -10.87 -7.82 16.12
CA ALA A 138 -12.00 -8.46 16.78
C ALA A 138 -11.86 -9.98 16.71
N GLU A 139 -12.30 -10.67 17.75
CA GLU A 139 -12.37 -12.13 17.80
C GLU A 139 -13.74 -12.57 18.36
N ALA A 140 -14.35 -13.56 17.73
CA ALA A 140 -15.61 -14.15 18.21
C ALA A 140 -15.38 -14.98 19.48
N ASP A 141 -16.10 -14.65 20.56
CA ASP A 141 -16.05 -15.42 21.81
C ASP A 141 -16.81 -16.76 21.71
N ALA A 142 -16.90 -17.50 22.82
CA ALA A 142 -17.60 -18.79 22.88
C ALA A 142 -19.10 -18.70 22.51
N GLY A 143 -19.71 -17.52 22.65
CA GLY A 143 -21.10 -17.25 22.27
C GLY A 143 -21.25 -16.70 20.84
N GLY A 144 -20.15 -16.52 20.11
CA GLY A 144 -20.14 -15.91 18.78
C GLY A 144 -20.25 -14.38 18.81
N THR A 145 -20.09 -13.75 19.97
CA THR A 145 -20.09 -12.28 20.08
C THR A 145 -18.70 -11.75 19.71
N PRO A 146 -18.58 -10.79 18.78
CA PRO A 146 -17.29 -10.16 18.48
C PRO A 146 -16.79 -9.35 19.69
N ARG A 147 -15.64 -9.73 20.23
CA ARG A 147 -14.92 -9.03 21.30
C ARG A 147 -13.71 -8.32 20.75
N GLN A 148 -13.40 -7.15 21.28
CA GLN A 148 -12.16 -6.47 20.96
C GLN A 148 -10.97 -7.28 21.49
N VAL A 149 -9.96 -7.52 20.67
CA VAL A 149 -8.70 -8.14 21.09
C VAL A 149 -7.81 -7.05 21.69
N LEU A 150 -7.44 -7.25 22.95
CA LEU A 150 -6.47 -6.43 23.65
C LEU A 150 -5.12 -7.15 23.67
N VAL A 151 -4.04 -6.38 23.69
CA VAL A 151 -2.67 -6.88 23.66
C VAL A 151 -1.85 -6.32 24.82
N GLN A 152 -1.00 -7.18 25.38
CA GLN A 152 -0.03 -6.85 26.42
C GLN A 152 1.33 -6.48 25.81
N PRO A 153 2.24 -5.84 26.56
CA PRO A 153 3.55 -5.45 26.04
C PRO A 153 4.41 -6.59 25.47
N ASP A 154 4.19 -7.83 25.92
CA ASP A 154 4.87 -9.04 25.44
C ASP A 154 4.16 -9.71 24.23
N GLY A 155 3.08 -9.11 23.74
CA GLY A 155 2.27 -9.64 22.64
C GLY A 155 1.19 -10.64 23.07
N GLU A 156 1.04 -10.92 24.37
CA GLU A 156 -0.08 -11.76 24.85
C GLU A 156 -1.42 -11.06 24.62
N GLU A 157 -2.36 -11.81 24.06
CA GLU A 157 -3.69 -11.32 23.70
C GLU A 157 -4.74 -11.78 24.72
N LEU A 158 -5.77 -10.96 24.91
CA LEU A 158 -6.97 -11.33 25.64
C LEU A 158 -8.21 -10.67 25.03
N LEU A 159 -9.36 -11.31 25.21
CA LEU A 159 -10.64 -10.72 24.82
C LEU A 159 -11.04 -9.63 25.81
N GLY A 160 -11.41 -8.47 25.26
CA GLY A 160 -11.96 -7.33 25.97
C GLY A 160 -13.49 -7.27 25.90
N GLU A 161 -14.02 -6.05 25.89
CA GLU A 161 -15.45 -5.79 25.78
C GLU A 161 -16.00 -6.15 24.38
N PRO A 162 -17.34 -6.32 24.22
CA PRO A 162 -17.94 -6.44 22.90
C PRO A 162 -17.57 -5.24 22.03
N VAL A 163 -17.33 -5.48 20.75
CA VAL A 163 -17.10 -4.39 19.80
C VAL A 163 -18.39 -3.58 19.67
N ASP A 164 -18.29 -2.25 19.73
CA ASP A 164 -19.41 -1.32 19.63
C ASP A 164 -19.18 -0.20 18.59
N GLY A 165 -20.16 0.70 18.46
CA GLY A 165 -20.03 1.92 17.68
C GLY A 165 -19.74 1.74 16.17
N GLU A 166 -18.84 2.57 15.65
CA GLU A 166 -18.44 2.60 14.24
C GLU A 166 -17.73 1.30 13.84
N ASP A 167 -16.94 0.74 14.74
CA ASP A 167 -16.19 -0.49 14.51
C ASP A 167 -17.13 -1.71 14.41
N ALA A 168 -18.17 -1.79 15.25
CA ALA A 168 -19.22 -2.82 15.11
C ALA A 168 -20.02 -2.67 13.82
N SER A 169 -20.34 -1.44 13.42
CA SER A 169 -21.04 -1.14 12.17
C SER A 169 -20.20 -1.53 10.95
N TRP A 170 -18.89 -1.27 11.02
CA TRP A 170 -17.93 -1.66 9.98
C TRP A 170 -17.85 -3.18 9.85
N LEU A 171 -17.71 -3.91 10.97
CA LEU A 171 -17.69 -5.39 10.98
C LEU A 171 -18.98 -5.96 10.37
N ALA A 172 -20.14 -5.49 10.81
CA ALA A 172 -21.43 -5.97 10.30
C ALA A 172 -21.57 -5.81 8.77
N ARG A 173 -20.94 -4.78 8.19
CA ARG A 173 -20.96 -4.53 6.74
C ARG A 173 -19.90 -5.35 6.00
N TRP A 174 -18.65 -5.30 6.45
CA TRP A 174 -17.49 -5.69 5.65
C TRP A 174 -16.83 -7.00 6.08
N TRP A 175 -16.97 -7.39 7.35
CA TRP A 175 -16.38 -8.61 7.89
C TRP A 175 -17.21 -9.16 9.07
N PRO A 176 -18.41 -9.71 8.80
CA PRO A 176 -19.33 -10.10 9.87
C PRO A 176 -18.75 -11.24 10.71
N LEU A 177 -18.65 -11.03 12.02
CA LEU A 177 -18.22 -12.04 13.00
C LEU A 177 -19.36 -12.52 13.92
N GLU A 178 -20.52 -11.87 13.90
CA GLU A 178 -21.65 -12.25 14.75
C GLU A 178 -22.10 -13.69 14.44
N GLY A 179 -22.09 -14.55 15.45
CA GLY A 179 -22.41 -15.97 15.32
C GLY A 179 -21.34 -16.81 14.59
N ALA A 180 -20.17 -16.24 14.30
CA ALA A 180 -19.05 -16.99 13.75
C ALA A 180 -18.51 -17.99 14.80
N PRO A 181 -17.82 -19.07 14.36
CA PRO A 181 -17.19 -20.00 15.28
C PRO A 181 -16.22 -19.30 16.25
N PRO A 182 -16.11 -19.77 17.50
CA PRO A 182 -15.18 -19.19 18.47
C PRO A 182 -13.74 -19.15 17.92
N GLY A 183 -13.05 -18.04 18.15
CA GLY A 183 -11.71 -17.80 17.61
C GLY A 183 -11.65 -17.30 16.16
N SER A 184 -12.80 -17.08 15.51
CA SER A 184 -12.83 -16.37 14.22
C SER A 184 -12.41 -14.92 14.42
N ARG A 185 -11.54 -14.40 13.56
CA ARG A 185 -10.95 -13.05 13.70
C ARG A 185 -11.25 -12.15 12.50
N ALA A 186 -11.26 -10.86 12.77
CA ALA A 186 -11.35 -9.82 11.76
C ALA A 186 -10.50 -8.62 12.17
N GLU A 187 -9.71 -8.12 11.23
CA GLU A 187 -9.09 -6.81 11.34
C GLU A 187 -10.11 -5.71 11.01
N ILE A 188 -10.36 -4.82 11.96
CA ILE A 188 -11.35 -3.74 11.82
C ILE A 188 -10.75 -2.62 10.95
N GLY A 189 -11.14 -2.59 9.68
CA GLY A 189 -10.54 -1.70 8.67
C GLY A 189 -11.00 -0.24 8.69
N HIS A 190 -11.92 0.14 9.59
CA HIS A 190 -12.46 1.52 9.64
C HIS A 190 -11.37 2.62 9.69
N PRO A 191 -10.27 2.51 10.45
CA PRO A 191 -9.17 3.49 10.41
C PRO A 191 -8.48 3.58 9.05
N ARG A 192 -8.35 2.47 8.33
CA ARG A 192 -7.77 2.41 6.98
C ARG A 192 -8.69 3.08 5.97
N ASP A 193 -9.99 2.84 6.06
CA ASP A 193 -10.99 3.52 5.22
C ASP A 193 -10.92 5.04 5.43
N ALA A 194 -10.83 5.49 6.69
CA ALA A 194 -10.70 6.91 7.02
C ALA A 194 -9.39 7.52 6.51
N ALA A 195 -8.28 6.80 6.65
CA ALA A 195 -6.96 7.21 6.16
C ALA A 195 -6.95 7.32 4.63
N TRP A 196 -7.44 6.29 3.93
CA TRP A 196 -7.55 6.28 2.47
C TRP A 196 -8.47 7.39 1.98
N ALA A 197 -9.64 7.58 2.58
CA ALA A 197 -10.55 8.66 2.21
C ALA A 197 -9.93 10.04 2.43
N ARG A 198 -9.06 10.22 3.44
CA ARG A 198 -8.28 11.46 3.63
C ARG A 198 -7.26 11.66 2.50
N ALA A 199 -6.54 10.60 2.11
CA ALA A 199 -5.61 10.64 0.98
C ALA A 199 -6.33 11.04 -0.32
N VAL A 200 -7.45 10.40 -0.64
CA VAL A 200 -8.26 10.73 -1.82
C VAL A 200 -8.72 12.19 -1.80
N ARG A 201 -9.20 12.69 -0.65
CA ARG A 201 -9.65 14.09 -0.50
C ARG A 201 -8.54 15.14 -0.63
N SER A 202 -7.27 14.75 -0.49
CA SER A 202 -6.16 15.68 -0.65
C SER A 202 -5.96 16.09 -2.11
N LEU A 203 -6.51 15.32 -3.06
CA LEU A 203 -6.56 15.66 -4.48
C LEU A 203 -7.74 16.59 -4.78
N ARG A 204 -7.48 17.64 -5.56
CA ARG A 204 -8.52 18.45 -6.21
C ARG A 204 -9.01 17.79 -7.51
N ALA A 205 -8.10 17.19 -8.27
CA ALA A 205 -8.38 16.40 -9.46
C ALA A 205 -7.20 15.46 -9.76
N GLY A 206 -7.47 14.31 -10.37
CA GLY A 206 -6.43 13.34 -10.74
C GLY A 206 -6.81 11.92 -10.37
N LEU A 207 -5.83 11.14 -9.91
CA LEU A 207 -6.00 9.73 -9.56
C LEU A 207 -5.28 9.43 -8.25
N ALA A 208 -5.98 8.81 -7.31
CA ALA A 208 -5.39 8.18 -6.14
C ALA A 208 -5.26 6.68 -6.38
N VAL A 209 -4.09 6.11 -6.08
CA VAL A 209 -3.83 4.67 -6.17
C VAL A 209 -3.25 4.16 -4.84
N ALA A 210 -3.85 3.12 -4.27
CA ALA A 210 -3.26 2.32 -3.21
C ALA A 210 -2.90 0.93 -3.74
N VAL A 211 -1.73 0.44 -3.38
CA VAL A 211 -1.24 -0.90 -3.76
C VAL A 211 -0.87 -1.66 -2.50
N ASP A 212 -1.59 -2.72 -2.19
CA ASP A 212 -1.41 -3.46 -0.95
C ASP A 212 -1.74 -4.94 -1.14
N TYR A 213 -1.14 -5.81 -0.34
CA TYR A 213 -1.59 -7.19 -0.25
C TYR A 213 -2.93 -7.23 0.50
N ALA A 214 -3.91 -7.87 -0.12
CA ALA A 214 -5.31 -7.65 0.21
C ALA A 214 -6.12 -8.93 0.11
N HIS A 215 -7.34 -8.88 0.63
CA HIS A 215 -8.36 -9.90 0.45
C HIS A 215 -9.72 -9.25 0.23
N GLY A 216 -10.58 -9.91 -0.53
CA GLY A 216 -11.97 -9.47 -0.73
C GLY A 216 -12.93 -10.12 0.27
N ARG A 217 -14.18 -9.62 0.29
CA ARG A 217 -15.27 -10.15 1.13
C ARG A 217 -15.46 -11.67 1.06
N ASP A 218 -15.33 -12.25 -0.13
CA ASP A 218 -15.53 -13.69 -0.33
C ASP A 218 -14.35 -14.56 0.13
N HIS A 219 -13.22 -13.93 0.47
CA HIS A 219 -11.96 -14.61 0.81
C HIS A 219 -11.36 -14.05 2.11
N ARG A 220 -12.21 -13.58 3.05
CA ARG A 220 -11.77 -13.13 4.38
C ARG A 220 -11.01 -14.26 5.10
N PRO A 221 -9.78 -14.03 5.57
CA PRO A 221 -9.02 -15.02 6.34
C PRO A 221 -9.71 -15.32 7.68
N PRO A 222 -10.09 -16.57 7.99
CA PRO A 222 -10.88 -16.88 9.19
C PRO A 222 -10.16 -16.57 10.51
N PHE A 223 -8.83 -16.52 10.49
CA PHE A 223 -7.98 -16.22 11.65
C PHE A 223 -7.30 -14.85 11.55
N GLY A 224 -7.76 -13.99 10.64
CA GLY A 224 -7.10 -12.73 10.35
C GLY A 224 -5.74 -12.92 9.68
N THR A 225 -4.98 -11.83 9.61
CA THR A 225 -3.66 -11.71 8.97
C THR A 225 -2.69 -10.83 9.75
N LEU A 226 -3.09 -10.29 10.91
CA LEU A 226 -2.17 -9.54 11.77
C LEU A 226 -0.92 -10.37 12.06
N THR A 227 0.23 -9.85 11.65
CA THR A 227 1.50 -10.55 11.78
C THR A 227 2.63 -9.58 12.08
N GLY A 228 3.74 -10.12 12.60
CA GLY A 228 4.95 -9.38 12.81
C GLY A 228 6.01 -9.74 11.79
N PHE A 229 6.90 -8.81 11.46
CA PHE A 229 8.04 -9.13 10.61
C PHE A 229 9.34 -8.55 11.15
N ARG A 230 10.38 -9.39 11.17
CA ARG A 230 11.72 -9.03 11.62
C ARG A 230 12.75 -9.69 10.72
N GLU A 231 13.66 -8.90 10.17
CA GLU A 231 14.73 -9.39 9.27
C GLU A 231 14.20 -10.21 8.09
N GLY A 232 13.09 -9.76 7.48
CA GLY A 232 12.45 -10.42 6.33
C GLY A 232 11.76 -11.74 6.66
N ARG A 233 11.52 -12.03 7.94
CA ARG A 233 10.84 -13.24 8.39
C ARG A 233 9.59 -12.89 9.17
N GLU A 234 8.55 -13.67 8.92
CA GLU A 234 7.34 -13.64 9.72
C GLU A 234 7.64 -14.10 11.14
N VAL A 235 7.14 -13.36 12.12
CA VAL A 235 7.25 -13.61 13.56
C VAL A 235 5.91 -13.31 14.21
N ARG A 236 5.71 -13.80 15.44
CA ARG A 236 4.56 -13.35 16.25
C ARG A 236 4.62 -11.82 16.40
N PRO A 237 3.52 -11.08 16.21
CA PRO A 237 3.51 -9.64 16.42
C PRO A 237 3.69 -9.31 17.91
N VAL A 238 4.61 -8.39 18.21
CA VAL A 238 4.85 -7.87 19.56
C VAL A 238 4.93 -6.34 19.49
N PRO A 239 4.10 -5.59 20.23
CA PRO A 239 4.04 -4.13 20.14
C PRO A 239 5.13 -3.44 20.97
N ASP A 240 6.39 -3.87 20.82
CA ASP A 240 7.58 -3.30 21.47
C ASP A 240 8.52 -2.58 20.48
N GLY A 241 8.13 -2.53 19.20
CA GLY A 241 8.90 -1.95 18.10
C GLY A 241 10.05 -2.83 17.63
N SER A 242 10.22 -4.05 18.13
CA SER A 242 11.26 -4.98 17.69
C SER A 242 10.99 -5.60 16.32
N CYS A 243 9.74 -5.58 15.87
CA CYS A 243 9.29 -6.01 14.56
C CYS A 243 8.35 -4.98 13.96
N ASP A 244 8.21 -5.05 12.64
CA ASP A 244 7.06 -4.45 11.96
C ASP A 244 5.78 -5.18 12.37
N ILE A 245 4.63 -4.54 12.24
CA ILE A 245 3.31 -5.08 12.57
C ILE A 245 2.35 -4.67 11.47
N THR A 246 1.87 -5.65 10.72
CA THR A 246 1.05 -5.42 9.53
C THR A 246 -0.16 -6.34 9.54
N ALA A 247 -1.16 -6.00 8.72
CA ALA A 247 -2.21 -6.94 8.35
C ALA A 247 -2.64 -6.69 6.90
N HIS A 248 -3.10 -7.73 6.21
CA HIS A 248 -3.65 -7.60 4.86
C HIS A 248 -4.83 -6.62 4.84
N VAL A 249 -5.06 -5.98 3.71
CA VAL A 249 -6.05 -4.91 3.58
C VAL A 249 -7.37 -5.42 3.01
N ALA A 250 -8.47 -5.06 3.67
CA ALA A 250 -9.82 -5.19 3.14
C ALA A 250 -10.08 -4.10 2.08
N LEU A 251 -9.39 -4.16 0.93
CA LEU A 251 -9.45 -3.10 -0.08
C LEU A 251 -10.84 -2.87 -0.66
N ASP A 252 -11.73 -3.87 -0.60
CA ASP A 252 -13.14 -3.72 -0.94
C ASP A 252 -13.90 -2.76 0.00
N ALA A 253 -13.51 -2.70 1.28
CA ALA A 253 -14.04 -1.70 2.20
C ALA A 253 -13.49 -0.30 1.87
N CYS A 254 -12.17 -0.18 1.65
CA CYS A 254 -11.54 1.08 1.28
C CYS A 254 -12.05 1.63 -0.07
N ALA A 255 -12.39 0.75 -1.01
CA ALA A 255 -12.95 1.12 -2.31
C ALA A 255 -14.30 1.81 -2.17
N GLY A 256 -15.14 1.34 -1.24
CA GLY A 256 -16.52 1.78 -1.15
C GLY A 256 -17.27 1.57 -2.48
N GLU A 257 -18.07 2.55 -2.87
CA GLU A 257 -18.83 2.51 -4.13
C GLU A 257 -18.08 3.17 -5.30
N ASP A 258 -17.14 4.06 -5.00
CA ASP A 258 -16.47 4.90 -6.00
C ASP A 258 -15.13 4.31 -6.49
N GLY A 259 -14.62 3.29 -5.79
CA GLY A 259 -13.31 2.70 -6.02
C GLY A 259 -13.34 1.57 -7.02
N SER A 260 -12.29 1.48 -7.83
CA SER A 260 -12.06 0.33 -8.73
C SER A 260 -10.93 -0.52 -8.21
N LEU A 261 -11.09 -1.84 -8.25
CA LEU A 261 -10.07 -2.80 -7.84
C LEU A 261 -9.53 -3.56 -9.04
N LEU A 262 -8.20 -3.60 -9.14
CA LEU A 262 -7.45 -4.43 -10.08
C LEU A 262 -6.44 -5.28 -9.31
N THR A 263 -5.89 -6.30 -9.95
CA THR A 263 -4.64 -6.91 -9.49
C THR A 263 -3.45 -6.11 -9.99
N GLN A 264 -2.33 -6.16 -9.26
CA GLN A 264 -1.07 -5.58 -9.70
C GLN A 264 -0.65 -6.13 -11.05
N ARG A 265 -0.85 -7.42 -11.29
CA ARG A 265 -0.65 -8.02 -12.61
C ARG A 265 -1.40 -7.25 -13.70
N GLN A 266 -2.71 -7.02 -13.53
CA GLN A 266 -3.52 -6.31 -14.53
C GLN A 266 -3.01 -4.89 -14.72
N ALA A 267 -2.86 -4.14 -13.64
CA ALA A 267 -2.41 -2.75 -13.71
C ALA A 267 -1.03 -2.61 -14.38
N LEU A 268 -0.05 -3.42 -13.97
CA LEU A 268 1.30 -3.38 -14.53
C LEU A 268 1.34 -3.86 -15.99
N THR A 269 0.55 -4.87 -16.36
CA THR A 269 0.44 -5.33 -17.76
C THR A 269 -0.16 -4.23 -18.64
N ALA A 270 -1.23 -3.58 -18.19
CA ALA A 270 -1.85 -2.46 -18.90
C ALA A 270 -0.92 -1.25 -18.97
N LEU A 271 -0.01 -1.12 -18.00
CA LEU A 271 1.10 -0.16 -17.99
C LEU A 271 2.35 -0.71 -18.68
N GLY A 272 2.29 -1.77 -19.50
CA GLY A 272 3.38 -2.21 -20.37
C GLY A 272 4.54 -2.95 -19.68
N VAL A 273 4.36 -3.46 -18.46
CA VAL A 273 5.29 -4.40 -17.85
C VAL A 273 5.05 -5.78 -18.45
N ASP A 274 6.03 -6.29 -19.17
CA ASP A 274 5.92 -7.54 -19.92
C ASP A 274 7.02 -8.53 -19.54
N GLY A 275 6.61 -9.64 -18.91
CA GLY A 275 7.50 -10.74 -18.53
C GLY A 275 7.79 -11.74 -19.64
N ARG A 276 7.33 -11.51 -20.88
CA ARG A 276 7.60 -12.43 -21.99
C ARG A 276 9.09 -12.47 -22.32
N ARG A 277 9.56 -13.69 -22.59
CA ARG A 277 10.94 -13.94 -23.00
C ARG A 277 11.26 -13.19 -24.30
N PRO A 278 12.43 -12.51 -24.40
CA PRO A 278 12.85 -11.90 -25.65
C PRO A 278 13.03 -12.94 -26.78
N PRO A 279 12.90 -12.55 -28.06
CA PRO A 279 13.08 -13.45 -29.20
C PRO A 279 14.46 -14.14 -29.18
N LEU A 280 14.48 -15.46 -29.40
CA LEU A 280 15.73 -16.24 -29.40
C LEU A 280 16.70 -15.81 -30.51
N THR A 281 16.20 -15.22 -31.59
CA THR A 281 17.04 -14.65 -32.66
C THR A 281 18.00 -13.59 -32.13
N LEU A 282 17.59 -12.82 -31.12
CA LEU A 282 18.44 -11.83 -30.46
C LEU A 282 19.65 -12.48 -29.78
N ALA A 283 19.51 -13.71 -29.27
CA ALA A 283 20.63 -14.44 -28.67
C ALA A 283 21.74 -14.76 -29.68
N SER A 284 21.43 -14.79 -30.98
CA SER A 284 22.41 -15.01 -32.05
C SER A 284 22.91 -13.70 -32.66
N THR A 285 22.05 -12.68 -32.79
CA THR A 285 22.40 -11.41 -33.45
C THR A 285 23.02 -10.38 -32.51
N ASP A 286 22.57 -10.34 -31.25
CA ASP A 286 23.13 -9.49 -30.18
C ASP A 286 22.93 -10.20 -28.82
N PRO A 287 23.84 -11.12 -28.47
CA PRO A 287 23.74 -11.90 -27.24
C PRO A 287 23.67 -11.01 -25.98
N ALA A 288 24.36 -9.87 -25.98
CA ALA A 288 24.39 -8.97 -24.84
C ALA A 288 23.03 -8.28 -24.66
N ALA A 289 22.40 -7.82 -25.74
CA ALA A 289 21.03 -7.30 -25.69
C ALA A 289 20.03 -8.38 -25.26
N TYR A 290 20.18 -9.63 -25.71
CA TYR A 290 19.33 -10.73 -25.28
C TYR A 290 19.43 -10.99 -23.78
N VAL A 291 20.64 -11.05 -23.21
CA VAL A 291 20.82 -11.26 -21.76
C VAL A 291 20.21 -10.12 -20.94
N ARG A 292 20.41 -8.86 -21.36
CA ARG A 292 19.77 -7.69 -20.71
C ARG A 292 18.25 -7.78 -20.77
N ALA A 293 17.69 -8.07 -21.95
CA ALA A 293 16.25 -8.21 -22.14
C ALA A 293 15.67 -9.39 -21.35
N LEU A 294 16.42 -10.48 -21.22
CA LEU A 294 16.01 -11.64 -20.44
C LEU A 294 16.00 -11.33 -18.93
N GLY A 295 16.99 -10.57 -18.44
CA GLY A 295 17.00 -10.06 -17.07
C GLY A 295 15.77 -9.21 -16.76
N ALA A 296 15.49 -8.22 -17.63
CA ALA A 296 14.29 -7.39 -17.51
C ALA A 296 12.98 -8.20 -17.56
N ALA A 297 12.90 -9.22 -18.42
CA ALA A 297 11.74 -10.11 -18.48
C ALA A 297 11.57 -10.93 -17.17
N GLY A 298 12.67 -11.34 -16.53
CA GLY A 298 12.65 -12.02 -15.23
C GLY A 298 12.12 -11.11 -14.11
N GLU A 299 12.61 -9.87 -14.04
CA GLU A 299 12.11 -8.86 -13.09
C GLU A 299 10.63 -8.54 -13.32
N ALA A 300 10.22 -8.35 -14.58
CA ALA A 300 8.82 -8.16 -14.93
C ALA A 300 7.96 -9.36 -14.51
N ALA A 301 8.45 -10.59 -14.72
CA ALA A 301 7.75 -11.81 -14.33
C ALA A 301 7.56 -11.92 -12.81
N GLU A 302 8.52 -11.46 -11.99
CA GLU A 302 8.39 -11.35 -10.53
C GLU A 302 7.24 -10.40 -10.17
N LEU A 303 7.22 -9.18 -10.74
CA LEU A 303 6.21 -8.16 -10.47
C LEU A 303 4.79 -8.57 -10.85
N VAL A 304 4.63 -9.39 -11.90
CA VAL A 304 3.31 -9.85 -12.37
C VAL A 304 2.99 -11.29 -11.94
N ALA A 305 3.79 -11.94 -11.11
CA ALA A 305 3.55 -13.32 -10.68
C ALA A 305 2.22 -13.45 -9.90
N PRO A 306 1.31 -14.37 -10.26
CA PRO A 306 -0.04 -14.40 -9.69
C PRO A 306 -0.09 -15.00 -8.28
N ALA A 307 0.98 -15.67 -7.86
CA ALA A 307 1.17 -16.21 -6.52
C ALA A 307 2.23 -15.41 -5.73
N GLY A 308 2.58 -14.22 -6.21
CA GLY A 308 3.53 -13.31 -5.59
C GLY A 308 3.04 -11.87 -5.72
N LEU A 309 3.94 -10.95 -6.09
CA LEU A 309 3.64 -9.51 -6.16
C LEU A 309 2.48 -9.17 -7.11
N GLY A 310 2.28 -9.95 -8.16
CA GLY A 310 1.17 -9.74 -9.10
C GLY A 310 -0.22 -9.95 -8.50
N ALA A 311 -0.33 -10.59 -7.33
CA ALA A 311 -1.57 -10.79 -6.60
C ALA A 311 -2.00 -9.58 -5.75
N PHE A 312 -1.12 -8.58 -5.59
CA PHE A 312 -1.43 -7.40 -4.80
C PHE A 312 -2.63 -6.67 -5.40
N GLY A 313 -3.47 -6.09 -4.56
CA GLY A 313 -4.61 -5.29 -5.00
C GLY A 313 -4.16 -3.88 -5.36
N TRP A 314 -4.68 -3.36 -6.46
CA TRP A 314 -4.60 -1.96 -6.85
C TRP A 314 -5.98 -1.33 -6.68
N LEU A 315 -6.11 -0.44 -5.71
CA LEU A 315 -7.30 0.38 -5.50
C LEU A 315 -7.11 1.71 -6.19
N LEU A 316 -7.98 2.01 -7.15
CA LEU A 316 -7.97 3.23 -7.94
C LEU A 316 -9.20 4.10 -7.61
N HIS A 317 -8.97 5.36 -7.25
CA HIS A 317 -9.99 6.38 -7.07
C HIS A 317 -9.72 7.59 -7.97
N PRO A 318 -10.45 7.75 -9.09
CA PRO A 318 -10.37 8.97 -9.87
C PRO A 318 -11.03 10.12 -9.10
N VAL A 319 -10.37 11.27 -9.06
CA VAL A 319 -10.86 12.49 -8.42
C VAL A 319 -11.12 13.55 -9.49
N GLY A 320 -12.33 14.09 -9.50
CA GLY A 320 -12.81 14.95 -10.59
C GLY A 320 -13.16 14.17 -11.87
N GLY A 321 -13.83 14.84 -12.81
CA GLY A 321 -14.36 14.18 -14.01
C GLY A 321 -13.32 13.77 -15.05
N ALA A 322 -12.14 14.40 -15.04
CA ALA A 322 -11.11 14.23 -16.08
C ALA A 322 -10.47 12.83 -16.09
N CYS A 323 -10.26 12.23 -14.93
CA CYS A 323 -9.59 10.93 -14.79
C CYS A 323 -10.56 9.74 -14.66
N ALA A 324 -11.87 9.95 -14.79
CA ALA A 324 -12.89 8.92 -14.54
C ALA A 324 -12.75 7.68 -15.44
N GLY A 325 -12.16 7.83 -16.64
CA GLY A 325 -11.94 6.71 -17.58
C GLY A 325 -10.72 5.85 -17.27
N LEU A 326 -9.75 6.35 -16.50
CA LEU A 326 -8.46 5.67 -16.30
C LEU A 326 -8.57 4.27 -15.67
N PRO A 327 -9.43 4.02 -14.65
CA PRO A 327 -9.58 2.68 -14.10
C PRO A 327 -10.07 1.67 -15.14
N ALA A 328 -11.03 2.04 -15.99
CA ALA A 328 -11.55 1.17 -17.04
C ALA A 328 -10.51 0.89 -18.12
N GLU A 329 -9.70 1.89 -18.49
CA GLU A 329 -8.58 1.72 -19.42
C GLU A 329 -7.53 0.73 -18.89
N LEU A 330 -7.23 0.78 -17.59
CA LEU A 330 -6.30 -0.15 -16.95
C LEU A 330 -6.89 -1.56 -16.80
N ALA A 331 -8.20 -1.68 -16.63
CA ALA A 331 -8.89 -2.97 -16.56
C ALA A 331 -8.94 -3.71 -17.91
N ALA A 332 -8.90 -2.95 -19.02
CA ALA A 332 -9.04 -3.50 -20.37
C ALA A 332 -7.73 -3.93 -21.03
N GLY A 333 -6.58 -3.52 -20.49
CA GLY A 333 -5.23 -3.84 -21.02
C GLY A 333 -4.69 -5.17 -20.50
#